data_AF-A0A0R3QIW8-F1
#
_entry.id   AF-A0A0R3QIW8-F1
#
_cell.length_a   1.000
_cell.length_b   1.000
_cell.length_c   1.000
_cell.angle_alpha   90.00
_cell.angle_beta   90.00
_cell.angle_gamma   90.00
#
_symmetry.space_group_name_H-M   'P 1'
#
loop_
_entity.id
_entity.type
_entity.pdbx_description
1 polymer ?
#
loop_
_entity_poly.entity_id
_entity_poly.type
_entity_poly.pdbx_seq_one_letter_code
_entity_poly.pdbx_strand_id
1 'polypeptide(L)'
;LACVLDHLYGAVCYVGIDIDPELKYPKGAARVTFTTEYSFIAAISGRFVHIPHADMSKRVEIKPYVIDEQMCDECEGAQCAGRYAPYFCGDVTCLQYYCESCWDCYHYGEYSDKKKASHKPLVRIGDQTKVNV
;
A
#
# COMPACT_ATOMS: atom_id res chain seq x y z
N LEU A 1 7.61 15.30 -10.18
CA LEU A 1 6.95 14.06 -9.69
C LEU A 1 5.44 14.24 -9.57
N ALA A 2 4.95 15.19 -8.76
CA ALA A 2 3.50 15.45 -8.61
C ALA A 2 2.78 15.57 -9.96
N CYS A 3 3.22 16.45 -10.87
CA CYS A 3 2.59 16.61 -12.18
C CYS A 3 2.58 15.33 -13.04
N VAL A 4 3.60 14.48 -12.90
CA VAL A 4 3.67 13.21 -13.66
C VAL A 4 2.62 12.24 -13.14
N LEU A 5 2.54 12.07 -11.82
CA LEU A 5 1.56 11.18 -11.18
C LEU A 5 0.13 11.70 -11.36
N ASP A 6 -0.05 13.02 -11.32
CA ASP A 6 -1.33 13.70 -11.56
C ASP A 6 -1.88 13.40 -12.96
N HIS A 7 -1.02 13.53 -13.98
CA HIS A 7 -1.40 13.26 -15.36
C HIS A 7 -1.70 11.77 -15.62
N LEU A 8 -0.99 10.86 -14.95
CA LEU A 8 -1.11 9.43 -15.18
C LEU A 8 -2.28 8.77 -14.43
N TYR A 9 -2.53 9.20 -13.19
CA TYR A 9 -3.46 8.51 -12.29
C TYR A 9 -4.59 9.42 -11.77
N GLY A 10 -4.49 10.73 -11.97
CA GLY A 10 -5.46 11.72 -11.51
C GLY A 10 -5.00 12.51 -10.29
N ALA A 11 -5.88 13.40 -9.82
CA ALA A 11 -5.52 14.53 -8.97
C ALA A 11 -4.72 14.17 -7.71
N VAL A 12 -3.50 14.72 -7.62
CA VAL A 12 -2.56 14.53 -6.52
C VAL A 12 -2.71 15.65 -5.48
N CYS A 13 -2.91 15.27 -4.22
CA CYS A 13 -2.97 16.22 -3.10
C CYS A 13 -1.58 16.64 -2.62
N TYR A 14 -0.67 15.68 -2.50
CA TYR A 14 0.67 15.92 -1.96
C TYR A 14 1.66 14.88 -2.48
N VAL A 15 2.92 15.31 -2.69
CA VAL A 15 4.05 14.41 -2.90
C VAL A 15 5.21 14.88 -2.03
N GLY A 16 5.72 13.98 -1.19
CA GLY A 16 6.90 14.20 -0.36
C GLY A 16 8.01 13.25 -0.77
N ILE A 17 9.20 13.76 -1.01
CA ILE A 17 10.39 12.92 -1.14
C ILE A 17 10.84 12.53 0.27
N ASP A 18 11.16 11.26 0.48
CA ASP A 18 11.69 10.82 1.77
C ASP A 18 13.12 11.33 1.90
N ILE A 19 13.34 12.12 2.95
CA ILE A 19 14.60 12.78 3.24
C ILE A 19 15.17 12.22 4.54
N ASP A 20 16.49 12.03 4.57
CA ASP A 20 17.20 11.72 5.80
C ASP A 20 17.11 12.90 6.78
N PRO A 21 16.59 12.72 8.00
CA PRO A 21 16.33 13.83 8.91
C PRO A 21 17.60 14.51 9.41
N GLU A 22 18.73 13.82 9.46
CA GLU A 22 20.01 14.36 9.92
C GLU A 22 20.77 15.01 8.76
N LEU A 23 20.92 14.28 7.66
CA LEU A 23 21.72 14.71 6.50
C LEU A 23 20.96 15.62 5.54
N LYS A 24 19.65 15.78 5.72
CA LYS A 24 18.75 16.51 4.81
C LYS A 24 18.88 16.08 3.35
N TYR A 25 19.17 14.79 3.12
CA TYR A 25 19.44 14.25 1.79
C TYR A 25 18.33 13.28 1.31
N PRO A 26 17.94 13.31 0.02
CA PRO A 26 16.93 12.38 -0.52
C PRO A 26 17.34 10.91 -0.43
N LYS A 27 16.43 10.06 0.10
CA LYS A 27 16.65 8.62 0.27
C LYS A 27 16.28 7.77 -0.95
N GLY A 28 15.83 8.40 -2.04
CA GLY A 28 15.42 7.71 -3.26
C GLY A 28 14.03 7.08 -3.22
N ALA A 29 13.22 7.42 -2.19
CA ALA A 29 11.81 7.07 -2.09
C ALA A 29 10.95 8.33 -2.01
N ALA A 30 9.67 8.19 -2.32
CA ALA A 30 8.70 9.27 -2.18
C ALA A 30 7.34 8.70 -1.76
N ARG A 31 6.56 9.52 -1.07
CA ARG A 31 5.18 9.27 -0.70
C ARG A 31 4.28 10.20 -1.51
N VAL A 32 3.17 9.66 -2.00
CA VAL A 32 2.14 10.40 -2.74
C VAL A 32 0.80 10.20 -2.04
N THR A 33 0.05 11.27 -1.91
CA THR A 33 -1.34 11.27 -1.44
C THR A 33 -2.22 11.75 -2.59
N PHE A 34 -3.17 10.91 -3.00
CA PHE A 34 -4.16 11.25 -4.03
C PHE A 34 -5.41 11.85 -3.38
N THR A 35 -6.14 12.63 -4.15
CA THR A 35 -7.41 13.25 -3.71
C THR A 35 -8.58 12.28 -3.73
N THR A 36 -8.50 11.20 -4.52
CA THR A 36 -9.56 10.22 -4.66
C THR A 36 -9.01 8.80 -4.52
N GLU A 37 -9.87 7.90 -4.06
CA GLU A 37 -9.60 6.47 -4.01
C GLU A 37 -9.35 5.89 -5.41
N TYR A 38 -10.11 6.33 -6.42
CA TYR A 38 -9.91 5.91 -7.81
C TYR A 38 -8.47 6.16 -8.29
N SER A 39 -7.93 7.36 -8.04
CA SER A 39 -6.56 7.69 -8.41
C SER A 39 -5.53 6.87 -7.64
N PHE A 40 -5.79 6.60 -6.35
CA PHE A 40 -4.96 5.70 -5.55
C PHE A 40 -4.93 4.28 -6.13
N ILE A 41 -6.10 3.69 -6.41
CA ILE A 41 -6.22 2.34 -6.98
C ILE A 41 -5.57 2.27 -8.36
N ALA A 42 -5.75 3.29 -9.21
CA ALA A 42 -5.12 3.37 -10.52
C ALA A 42 -3.58 3.36 -10.42
N ALA A 43 -3.02 4.09 -9.45
CA ALA A 43 -1.58 4.13 -9.20
C ALA A 43 -1.04 2.78 -8.71
N ILE A 44 -1.71 2.13 -7.75
CA ILE A 44 -1.32 0.80 -7.27
C ILE A 44 -1.40 -0.24 -8.39
N SER A 45 -2.49 -0.23 -9.16
CA SER A 45 -2.70 -1.13 -10.30
C SER A 45 -1.62 -0.98 -11.37
N GLY A 46 -1.12 0.24 -11.57
CA GLY A 46 -0.02 0.53 -12.50
C GLY A 46 1.30 -0.13 -12.12
N ARG A 47 1.54 -0.38 -10.81
CA ARG A 47 2.71 -1.01 -10.16
C ARG A 47 4.07 -0.39 -10.46
N PHE A 48 4.38 -0.02 -11.71
CA PHE A 48 5.60 0.64 -12.12
C PHE A 48 5.26 1.88 -12.93
N VAL A 49 6.00 2.96 -12.68
CA VAL A 49 5.90 4.20 -13.42
C VAL A 49 7.27 4.62 -13.94
N HIS A 50 7.31 5.14 -15.16
CA HIS A 50 8.51 5.76 -15.72
C HIS A 50 8.48 7.25 -15.43
N ILE A 51 9.44 7.72 -14.64
CA ILE A 51 9.59 9.14 -14.29
C ILE A 51 10.68 9.74 -15.19
N PRO A 52 10.31 10.60 -16.15
CA PRO A 52 11.28 11.32 -16.95
C PRO A 52 11.96 12.41 -16.09
N HIS A 53 13.27 12.56 -16.25
CA HIS A 53 14.05 13.63 -15.63
C HIS A 53 15.31 13.92 -16.46
N ALA A 54 15.38 15.12 -17.05
CA ALA A 54 16.41 15.49 -18.03
C ALA A 54 16.52 14.41 -19.13
N ASP A 55 17.73 13.93 -19.41
CA ASP A 55 17.99 12.96 -20.47
C ASP A 55 17.83 11.50 -20.01
N MET A 56 17.21 11.27 -18.84
CA MET A 56 17.03 9.95 -18.24
C MET A 56 15.57 9.66 -17.89
N SER A 57 15.22 8.38 -17.88
CA SER A 57 13.95 7.87 -17.38
C SER A 57 14.20 6.85 -16.27
N LYS A 58 13.64 7.07 -15.09
CA LYS A 58 13.73 6.14 -13.96
C LYS A 58 12.44 5.34 -13.85
N ARG A 59 12.56 4.02 -13.83
CA ARG A 59 11.44 3.12 -13.51
C ARG A 59 11.32 3.00 -12.00
N VAL A 60 10.17 3.39 -11.45
CA VAL A 60 9.89 3.40 -10.00
C VAL A 60 8.74 2.45 -9.72
N GLU A 61 8.85 1.64 -8.66
CA GLU A 61 7.76 0.79 -8.18
C GLU A 61 6.84 1.58 -7.26
N ILE A 62 5.52 1.47 -7.49
CA ILE A 62 4.48 2.02 -6.64
C ILE A 62 3.97 0.89 -5.74
N LYS A 63 3.91 1.15 -4.43
CA LYS A 63 3.39 0.22 -3.42
C LYS A 63 2.38 0.93 -2.52
N PRO A 64 1.37 0.23 -2.01
CA PRO A 64 0.51 0.76 -0.96
C PRO A 64 1.34 1.22 0.24
N TYR A 65 0.98 2.37 0.81
CA TYR A 65 1.55 2.83 2.06
C TYR A 65 0.76 2.21 3.21
N VAL A 66 1.44 1.36 3.99
CA VAL A 66 0.83 0.66 5.14
C VAL A 66 1.04 1.52 6.39
N ILE A 67 -0.04 1.79 7.12
CA ILE A 67 -0.08 2.56 8.36
C ILE A 67 -0.12 1.57 9.52
N ASP A 68 0.53 1.92 10.63
CA ASP A 68 0.48 1.13 11.85
C ASP A 68 -0.84 1.37 12.60
N GLU A 69 -1.11 0.51 13.59
CA GLU A 69 -2.23 0.69 14.52
C GLU A 69 -3.61 0.81 13.86
N GLN A 70 -3.77 0.21 12.68
CA GLN A 70 -5.07 0.12 12.00
C GLN A 70 -5.88 -1.03 12.57
N MET A 71 -7.19 -0.82 12.70
CA MET A 71 -8.13 -1.89 13.05
C MET A 71 -8.38 -2.77 11.83
N CYS A 72 -8.92 -3.96 12.05
CA CYS A 72 -9.35 -4.80 10.93
C CYS A 72 -10.58 -4.17 10.26
N ASP A 73 -10.53 -3.99 8.94
CA ASP A 73 -11.62 -3.37 8.17
C ASP A 73 -12.90 -4.25 8.12
N GLU A 74 -12.77 -5.55 8.36
CA GLU A 74 -13.90 -6.49 8.33
C GLU A 74 -14.62 -6.66 9.67
N CYS A 75 -13.90 -6.54 10.79
CA CYS A 75 -14.47 -6.83 12.11
C CYS A 75 -14.23 -5.75 13.16
N GLU A 76 -13.48 -4.70 12.84
CA GLU A 76 -13.15 -3.59 13.76
C GLU A 76 -12.58 -4.06 15.10
N GLY A 77 -11.85 -5.19 15.10
CA GLY A 77 -11.24 -5.77 16.29
C GLY A 77 -12.11 -6.77 17.06
N ALA A 78 -13.38 -6.96 16.67
CA ALA A 78 -14.32 -7.85 17.35
C ALA A 78 -13.83 -9.31 17.40
N GLN A 79 -13.14 -9.77 16.36
CA GLN A 79 -12.62 -11.15 16.28
C GLN A 79 -11.20 -11.32 16.85
N CYS A 80 -10.54 -10.24 17.28
CA CYS A 80 -9.15 -10.29 17.76
C CYS A 80 -8.92 -9.55 19.09
N ALA A 81 -9.95 -9.48 19.93
CA ALA A 81 -9.93 -8.83 21.25
C ALA A 81 -9.47 -7.37 21.22
N GLY A 82 -9.90 -6.62 20.19
CA GLY A 82 -9.56 -5.21 20.01
C GLY A 82 -8.11 -4.95 19.60
N ARG A 83 -7.31 -5.98 19.28
CA ARG A 83 -5.96 -5.80 18.77
C ARG A 83 -5.98 -5.23 17.35
N TYR A 84 -4.96 -4.42 17.03
CA TYR A 84 -4.73 -3.92 15.68
C TYR A 84 -4.50 -5.06 14.67
N ALA A 85 -4.86 -4.82 13.43
CA ALA A 85 -4.69 -5.74 12.31
C ALA A 85 -3.19 -5.96 12.02
N PRO A 86 -2.68 -7.19 12.15
CA PRO A 86 -1.29 -7.49 11.82
C PRO A 86 -1.03 -7.56 10.30
N TYR A 87 -2.09 -7.71 9.48
CA TYR A 87 -1.98 -7.98 8.05
C TYR A 87 -2.63 -6.88 7.22
N PHE A 88 -1.96 -6.50 6.14
CA PHE A 88 -2.55 -5.70 5.06
C PHE A 88 -2.48 -6.48 3.74
N CYS A 89 -3.59 -6.60 3.04
CA CYS A 89 -3.61 -7.20 1.71
C CYS A 89 -3.29 -6.14 0.66
N GLY A 90 -2.13 -6.25 0.01
CA GLY A 90 -1.70 -5.29 -1.02
C GLY A 90 -2.29 -5.51 -2.41
N ASP A 91 -3.14 -6.52 -2.59
CA ASP A 91 -3.83 -6.76 -3.87
C ASP A 91 -4.96 -5.74 -4.08
N VAL A 92 -5.09 -5.23 -5.31
CA VAL A 92 -6.07 -4.18 -5.67
C VAL A 92 -7.52 -4.60 -5.47
N THR A 93 -7.80 -5.90 -5.39
CA THR A 93 -9.14 -6.43 -5.10
C THR A 93 -9.46 -6.50 -3.60
N CYS A 94 -8.48 -6.24 -2.74
CA CYS A 94 -8.63 -6.17 -1.29
C CYS A 94 -8.28 -4.77 -0.76
N LEU A 95 -7.00 -4.37 -0.81
CA LEU A 95 -6.47 -3.11 -0.24
C LEU A 95 -6.95 -2.80 1.18
N GLN A 96 -7.03 -3.84 2.03
CA GLN A 96 -7.64 -3.78 3.36
C GLN A 96 -6.73 -4.37 4.43
N TYR A 97 -6.97 -3.93 5.67
CA TYR A 97 -6.38 -4.44 6.90
C TYR A 97 -7.22 -5.60 7.45
N TYR A 98 -6.55 -6.71 7.78
CA TYR A 98 -7.17 -7.91 8.32
C TYR A 98 -6.54 -8.33 9.64
N CYS A 99 -7.39 -8.74 10.59
CA CYS A 99 -6.94 -9.61 11.67
C CYS A 99 -6.70 -11.03 11.12
N GLU A 100 -6.03 -11.89 11.90
CA GLU A 100 -5.73 -13.26 11.46
C GLU A 100 -6.99 -14.05 11.09
N SER A 101 -8.04 -14.00 11.93
CA SER A 101 -9.30 -14.68 11.67
C SER A 101 -10.01 -14.19 10.41
N CYS A 102 -10.04 -12.87 10.17
CA CYS A 102 -10.63 -12.32 8.96
C CYS A 102 -9.76 -12.60 7.73
N TRP A 103 -8.43 -12.60 7.85
CA TRP A 103 -7.56 -13.00 6.76
C TRP A 103 -7.88 -14.42 6.28
N ASP A 104 -7.92 -15.37 7.22
CA ASP A 104 -8.25 -16.76 6.90
C ASP A 104 -9.64 -16.88 6.27
N CYS A 105 -10.63 -16.18 6.80
CA CYS A 105 -12.00 -16.23 6.29
C CYS A 105 -12.11 -15.71 4.83
N TYR A 106 -11.39 -14.63 4.50
CA TYR A 106 -11.49 -13.96 3.19
C TYR A 106 -10.48 -14.46 2.15
N HIS A 107 -9.36 -15.05 2.59
CA HIS A 107 -8.31 -15.52 1.69
C HIS A 107 -8.22 -17.05 1.63
N TYR A 108 -8.69 -17.80 2.62
CA TYR A 108 -8.66 -19.28 2.60
C TYR A 108 -10.01 -19.94 2.89
N GLY A 109 -10.96 -19.20 3.45
CA GLY A 109 -12.23 -19.72 3.95
C GLY A 109 -13.42 -19.42 3.04
N GLU A 110 -14.57 -19.21 3.68
CA GLU A 110 -15.89 -19.12 3.04
C GLU A 110 -15.99 -18.02 1.97
N TYR A 111 -15.36 -16.87 2.19
CA TYR A 111 -15.43 -15.73 1.27
C TYR A 111 -14.26 -15.67 0.27
N SER A 112 -13.43 -16.71 0.25
CA SER A 112 -12.28 -16.81 -0.63
C SER A 112 -12.64 -17.35 -2.02
N ASP A 113 -11.81 -16.99 -3.00
CA ASP A 113 -11.77 -17.59 -4.32
C ASP A 113 -10.33 -17.97 -4.71
N LYS A 114 -10.15 -18.57 -5.90
CA LYS A 114 -8.82 -19.00 -6.36
C LYS A 114 -7.80 -17.87 -6.45
N LYS A 115 -8.23 -16.63 -6.73
CA LYS A 115 -7.34 -15.47 -6.81
C LYS A 115 -6.98 -15.00 -5.41
N LYS A 116 -7.97 -14.83 -4.53
CA LYS A 116 -7.76 -14.41 -3.14
C LYS A 116 -6.86 -15.36 -2.36
N ALA A 117 -6.99 -16.67 -2.59
CA ALA A 117 -6.10 -17.67 -1.99
C ALA A 117 -4.63 -17.53 -2.38
N SER A 118 -4.31 -16.81 -3.45
CA SER A 118 -2.93 -16.52 -3.87
C SER A 118 -2.39 -15.20 -3.33
N HIS A 119 -3.22 -14.36 -2.70
CA HIS A 119 -2.76 -13.11 -2.12
C HIS A 119 -1.83 -13.37 -0.94
N LYS A 120 -0.91 -12.43 -0.71
CA LYS A 120 0.08 -12.52 0.37
C LYS A 120 -0.07 -11.35 1.33
N PRO A 121 -0.07 -11.60 2.65
CA PRO A 121 -0.19 -10.52 3.61
C PRO A 121 1.12 -9.73 3.64
N LEU A 122 0.98 -8.41 3.64
CA LEU A 122 2.04 -7.48 4.02
C LEU A 122 2.01 -7.36 5.54
N VAL A 123 3.13 -7.68 6.19
CA VAL A 123 3.29 -7.62 7.64
C VAL A 123 4.38 -6.60 7.95
N ARG A 124 4.10 -5.66 8.84
CA ARG A 124 5.13 -4.76 9.33
C ARG A 124 5.86 -5.37 10.54
N ILE A 125 7.19 -5.37 10.48
CA ILE A 125 8.06 -5.70 11.61
C ILE A 125 8.93 -4.46 11.85
N GLY A 126 8.54 -3.61 12.80
CA GLY A 126 9.14 -2.28 13.00
C GLY A 126 8.83 -1.33 11.83
N ASP A 127 9.76 -0.44 11.49
CA ASP A 127 9.60 0.53 10.38
C ASP A 127 9.58 -0.11 8.96
N GLN A 128 9.65 -1.44 8.86
CA GLN A 128 9.75 -2.15 7.59
C GLN A 128 8.52 -3.03 7.33
N THR A 129 7.91 -2.85 6.15
CA THR A 129 6.87 -3.76 5.63
C THR A 129 7.53 -4.92 4.88
N LYS A 130 7.29 -6.16 5.31
CA LYS A 130 7.73 -7.39 4.63
C LYS A 130 6.52 -8.13 4.05
N VAL A 131 6.70 -8.71 2.87
CA VAL A 131 5.77 -9.70 2.33
C VAL A 131 6.09 -11.02 3.03
N ASN A 132 5.13 -11.64 3.72
CA ASN A 132 5.32 -13.01 4.17
C ASN A 132 5.26 -13.95 2.96
N VAL A 133 6.33 -14.73 2.75
CA VAL A 133 6.52 -15.59 1.57
C VAL A 133 5.78 -16.90 1.75
#